data_AF-A0A8B6FXU6-F1
#
_entry.id   AF-A0A8B6FXU6-F1
#
_cell.length_a   1.000
_cell.length_b   1.000
_cell.length_c   1.000
_cell.angle_alpha   90.00
_cell.angle_beta   90.00
_cell.angle_gamma   90.00
#
_symmetry.space_group_name_H-M   'P 1'
#
loop_
_entity.id
_entity.type
_entity.pdbx_description
1 polymer ?
#
loop_
_entity_poly.entity_id
_entity_poly.type
_entity_poly.pdbx_seq_one_letter_code
_entity_poly.pdbx_strand_id
1 'polypeptide(L)'
;MNFTSVEFGKSLVYLPKSTVEIINNTSATFSTGDIITLKIILYNEKGDVLTGGGEFINIWMSEKGKGAGSAGYVVDHGNGTYIGVIKALWSGSPNITIKLAFPKESIGLFVNHIYRNGMLRPIFGFFKNARGEIGKGICGIHTLTNHDLCDFTSFNYGMRWFCSLPDTPGFICTDWFRTEGDTKADDRNNIDSKLSKTQKFLLR
;
A
#
# COMPACT_ATOMS: atom_id res chain seq x y z
N MET A 1 25.27 -0.98 18.98
CA MET A 1 23.93 -0.35 18.96
C MET A 1 23.11 -0.95 20.06
N ASN A 2 22.37 -0.12 20.79
CA ASN A 2 21.45 -0.58 21.83
C ASN A 2 20.05 -0.15 21.42
N PHE A 3 19.08 -1.06 21.36
CA PHE A 3 17.72 -0.68 21.00
C PHE A 3 16.99 -0.08 22.19
N THR A 4 16.35 1.06 21.99
CA THR A 4 15.57 1.75 23.04
C THR A 4 14.17 1.19 23.19
N SER A 5 13.53 0.78 22.09
CA SER A 5 12.26 0.06 22.10
C SER A 5 11.96 -0.63 20.77
N VAL A 6 11.11 -1.64 20.83
CA VAL A 6 10.42 -2.23 19.67
C VAL A 6 8.94 -1.97 19.86
N GLU A 7 8.32 -1.25 18.93
CA GLU A 7 6.96 -0.76 19.12
C GLU A 7 6.04 -1.15 17.96
N PHE A 8 4.81 -1.49 18.30
CA PHE A 8 3.73 -1.61 17.34
C PHE A 8 3.10 -0.23 17.14
N GLY A 9 3.36 0.37 15.98
CA GLY A 9 2.83 1.65 15.58
C GLY A 9 1.31 1.62 15.43
N LYS A 10 0.66 2.74 15.76
CA LYS A 10 -0.79 2.89 15.55
C LYS A 10 -1.12 2.84 14.05
N SER A 11 -2.05 1.97 13.71
CA SER A 11 -2.62 1.85 12.37
C SER A 11 -4.08 2.30 12.35
N LEU A 12 -4.61 2.54 11.15
CA LEU A 12 -6.05 2.68 10.88
C LEU A 12 -6.83 1.41 11.26
N VAL A 13 -6.15 0.25 11.30
CA VAL A 13 -6.69 -1.02 11.78
C VAL A 13 -5.93 -1.47 13.02
N TYR A 14 -6.63 -1.58 14.14
CA TYR A 14 -6.03 -1.81 15.45
C TYR A 14 -6.18 -3.27 15.85
N LEU A 15 -5.06 -4.02 15.85
CA LEU A 15 -4.96 -5.37 16.44
C LEU A 15 -4.18 -5.29 17.75
N PRO A 16 -4.81 -4.84 18.86
CA PRO A 16 -4.13 -4.46 20.11
C PRO A 16 -3.31 -5.58 20.76
N LYS A 17 -3.71 -6.83 20.53
CA LYS A 17 -3.12 -8.01 21.16
C LYS A 17 -1.89 -8.54 20.42
N SER A 18 -1.51 -7.91 19.30
CA SER A 18 -0.38 -8.34 18.47
C SER A 18 0.95 -8.18 19.22
N THR A 19 1.83 -9.16 19.06
CA THR A 19 3.12 -9.21 19.76
C THR A 19 4.28 -9.10 18.78
N VAL A 20 5.40 -8.59 19.29
CA VAL A 20 6.66 -8.52 18.57
C VAL A 20 7.81 -8.86 19.50
N GLU A 21 8.73 -9.69 19.02
CA GLU A 21 9.92 -10.11 19.77
C GLU A 21 11.15 -10.15 18.85
N ILE A 22 12.31 -9.76 19.37
CA ILE A 22 13.60 -10.00 18.71
C ILE A 22 14.00 -11.45 19.00
N ILE A 23 14.23 -12.26 17.96
CA ILE A 23 14.45 -13.71 18.12
C ILE A 23 15.90 -14.14 17.98
N ASN A 24 16.78 -13.30 17.45
CA ASN A 24 18.17 -13.65 17.18
C ASN A 24 19.18 -13.03 18.17
N ASN A 25 18.74 -12.14 19.05
CA ASN A 25 19.53 -11.68 20.19
C ASN A 25 18.67 -11.07 21.31
N THR A 26 18.63 -11.71 22.47
CA THR A 26 17.84 -11.28 23.63
C THR A 26 18.42 -10.08 24.38
N SER A 27 19.71 -9.76 24.20
CA SER A 27 20.33 -8.58 24.84
C SER A 27 19.92 -7.26 24.20
N ALA A 28 19.26 -7.30 23.04
CA ALA A 28 18.92 -6.14 22.22
C ALA A 28 20.13 -5.23 21.90
N THR A 29 21.33 -5.82 21.83
CA THR A 29 22.57 -5.14 21.46
C THR A 29 23.15 -5.73 20.18
N PHE A 30 23.44 -4.88 19.21
CA PHE A 30 23.87 -5.31 17.87
C PHE A 30 25.05 -4.47 17.36
N SER A 31 25.91 -5.09 16.57
CA SER A 31 27.00 -4.43 15.85
C SER A 31 26.49 -3.82 14.54
N THR A 32 27.22 -2.83 14.02
CA THR A 32 26.94 -2.29 12.69
C THR A 32 27.16 -3.36 11.64
N GLY A 33 26.17 -3.54 10.77
CA GLY A 33 26.13 -4.59 9.77
C GLY A 33 25.30 -5.80 10.15
N ASP A 34 24.99 -5.99 11.44
CA ASP A 34 24.20 -7.13 11.92
C ASP A 34 22.80 -7.13 11.32
N ILE A 35 22.26 -8.34 11.18
CA ILE A 35 20.85 -8.56 10.82
C ILE A 35 20.07 -8.72 12.13
N ILE A 36 18.95 -8.01 12.25
CA ILE A 36 18.02 -8.12 13.36
C ILE A 36 16.78 -8.81 12.84
N THR A 37 16.38 -9.88 13.53
CA THR A 37 15.21 -10.68 13.16
C THR A 37 14.14 -10.54 14.22
N LEU A 38 12.94 -10.16 13.77
CA LEU A 38 11.76 -9.93 14.59
C LEU A 38 10.73 -10.99 14.27
N LYS A 39 10.18 -11.65 15.28
CA LYS A 39 8.94 -12.42 15.12
C LYS A 39 7.77 -11.55 15.48
N ILE A 40 6.80 -11.50 14.60
CA ILE A 40 5.56 -10.74 14.74
C ILE A 40 4.41 -11.74 14.70
N ILE A 41 3.54 -11.69 15.71
CA ILE A 41 2.36 -12.56 15.77
C ILE A 41 1.13 -11.66 15.86
N LEU A 42 0.25 -11.80 14.87
CA LEU A 42 -0.99 -11.06 14.82
C LEU A 42 -2.13 -11.85 15.46
N TYR A 43 -2.91 -11.17 16.29
CA TYR A 43 -4.04 -11.75 16.99
C TYR A 43 -5.34 -11.02 16.61
N ASN A 44 -6.43 -11.78 16.51
CA ASN A 44 -7.76 -11.24 16.35
C ASN A 44 -8.26 -10.59 17.67
N GLU A 45 -9.44 -9.97 17.64
CA GLU A 45 -10.05 -9.34 18.83
C GLU A 45 -10.33 -10.34 19.97
N LYS A 46 -10.63 -11.59 19.63
CA LYS A 46 -10.84 -12.68 20.59
C LYS A 46 -9.54 -13.10 21.28
N GLY A 47 -8.39 -12.80 20.69
CA GLY A 47 -7.07 -13.17 21.19
C GLY A 47 -6.53 -14.47 20.60
N ASP A 48 -7.11 -14.97 19.50
CA ASP A 48 -6.56 -16.09 18.75
C ASP A 48 -5.59 -15.57 17.69
N VAL A 49 -4.54 -16.33 17.40
CA VAL A 49 -3.62 -16.03 16.29
C VAL A 49 -4.41 -16.05 14.98
N LEU A 50 -4.13 -15.10 14.08
CA LEU A 50 -4.75 -15.11 12.76
C LEU A 50 -4.44 -16.42 12.04
N THR A 51 -5.44 -17.05 11.43
CA THR A 51 -5.28 -18.36 10.77
C THR A 51 -4.72 -18.26 9.35
N GLY A 52 -4.51 -17.05 8.85
CA GLY A 52 -3.99 -16.78 7.51
C GLY A 52 -3.05 -15.58 7.53
N GLY A 53 -2.30 -15.38 6.45
CA GLY A 53 -1.50 -14.18 6.20
C GLY A 53 -2.19 -13.21 5.24
N GLY A 54 -1.39 -12.30 4.66
CA GLY A 54 -1.81 -11.28 3.69
C GLY A 54 -1.92 -9.87 4.26
N GLU A 55 -1.53 -9.68 5.52
CA GLU A 55 -1.48 -8.36 6.13
C GLU A 55 -0.29 -7.55 5.58
N PHE A 56 -0.55 -6.30 5.23
CA PHE A 56 0.50 -5.40 4.76
C PHE A 56 1.22 -4.77 5.95
N ILE A 57 2.39 -5.32 6.30
CA ILE A 57 3.20 -4.89 7.44
C ILE A 57 4.44 -4.16 6.95
N ASN A 58 4.65 -2.95 7.46
CA ASN A 58 5.88 -2.19 7.26
C ASN A 58 6.74 -2.24 8.52
N ILE A 59 8.05 -2.38 8.35
CA ILE A 59 9.01 -2.26 9.44
C ILE A 59 10.12 -1.30 9.08
N TRP A 60 10.53 -0.49 10.03
CA TRP A 60 11.68 0.39 9.86
C TRP A 60 12.34 0.70 11.20
N MET A 61 13.60 1.10 11.10
CA MET A 61 14.40 1.59 12.21
C MET A 61 14.61 3.08 12.01
N SER A 62 14.50 3.87 13.08
CA SER A 62 14.74 5.31 13.00
C SER A 62 15.34 5.86 14.29
N GLU A 63 16.18 6.88 14.14
CA GLU A 63 16.78 7.62 15.25
C GLU A 63 16.77 9.12 14.92
N LYS A 64 15.77 9.84 15.46
CA LYS A 64 15.56 11.26 15.16
C LYS A 64 16.79 12.12 15.45
N GLY A 65 17.50 11.84 16.56
CA GLY A 65 18.70 12.59 16.95
C GLY A 65 19.85 12.53 15.95
N LYS A 66 19.83 11.56 15.02
CA LYS A 66 20.84 11.40 13.96
C LYS A 66 20.31 11.66 12.56
N GLY A 67 19.02 11.95 12.41
CA GLY A 67 18.37 12.02 11.11
C GLY A 67 18.49 10.70 10.32
N ALA A 68 18.62 9.57 11.01
CA ALA A 68 18.88 8.26 10.41
C ALA A 68 17.60 7.41 10.35
N GLY A 69 17.43 6.69 9.24
CA GLY A 69 16.33 5.77 9.02
C GLY A 69 16.69 4.67 8.05
N SER A 70 16.18 3.46 8.30
CA SER A 70 16.32 2.32 7.38
C SER A 70 15.02 1.53 7.35
N ALA A 71 14.60 1.12 6.16
CA ALA A 71 13.53 0.14 6.01
C ALA A 71 14.07 -1.28 6.26
N GLY A 72 13.19 -2.17 6.72
CA GLY A 72 13.39 -3.61 6.66
C GLY A 72 12.36 -4.25 5.73
N TYR A 73 12.37 -5.58 5.66
CA TYR A 73 11.38 -6.35 4.92
C TYR A 73 10.68 -7.36 5.82
N VAL A 74 9.50 -7.82 5.40
CA VAL A 74 8.68 -8.78 6.15
C VAL A 74 8.44 -10.01 5.30
N VAL A 75 8.59 -11.18 5.92
CA VAL A 75 8.22 -12.48 5.36
C VAL A 75 6.94 -12.93 6.04
N ASP A 76 5.93 -13.24 5.24
CA ASP A 76 4.63 -13.76 5.70
C ASP A 76 4.65 -15.30 5.65
N HIS A 77 4.35 -15.95 6.78
CA HIS A 77 4.25 -17.41 6.85
C HIS A 77 2.85 -17.95 6.53
N GLY A 78 1.88 -17.07 6.26
CA GLY A 78 0.53 -17.44 5.85
C GLY A 78 -0.34 -17.98 6.99
N ASN A 79 0.06 -17.81 8.25
CA ASN A 79 -0.59 -18.38 9.43
C ASN A 79 -0.65 -17.39 10.60
N GLY A 80 -0.71 -16.09 10.31
CA GLY A 80 -0.69 -15.01 11.30
C GLY A 80 0.68 -14.73 11.93
N THR A 81 1.70 -15.50 11.59
CA THR A 81 3.09 -15.26 11.98
C THR A 81 3.88 -14.63 10.84
N TYR A 82 4.68 -13.64 11.19
CA TYR A 82 5.51 -12.89 10.26
C TYR A 82 6.94 -12.78 10.81
N ILE A 83 7.91 -12.72 9.91
CA ILE A 83 9.31 -12.47 10.24
C ILE A 83 9.74 -11.14 9.64
N GLY A 84 10.03 -10.18 10.51
CA GLY A 84 10.63 -8.91 10.12
C GLY A 84 12.16 -9.02 10.12
N VAL A 85 12.80 -8.48 9.09
CA VAL A 85 14.26 -8.46 8.96
C VAL A 85 14.73 -7.04 8.69
N ILE A 86 15.63 -6.53 9.52
CA ILE A 86 16.20 -5.20 9.36
C ILE A 86 17.72 -5.24 9.59
N LYS A 87 18.44 -4.44 8.81
CA LYS A 87 19.90 -4.33 8.94
C LYS A 87 20.28 -3.17 9.85
N ALA A 88 21.18 -3.44 10.78
CA ALA A 88 21.72 -2.48 11.71
C ALA A 88 22.74 -1.55 10.99
N LEU A 89 22.31 -0.38 10.51
CA LEU A 89 23.13 0.44 9.60
C LEU A 89 24.00 1.52 10.26
N TRP A 90 23.78 1.86 11.54
CA TRP A 90 24.55 2.93 12.21
C TRP A 90 24.68 2.69 13.71
N SER A 91 25.83 2.99 14.32
CA SER A 91 25.95 2.97 15.78
C SER A 91 25.02 4.00 16.43
N GLY A 92 24.29 3.64 17.49
CA GLY A 92 23.35 4.53 18.18
C GLY A 92 22.33 3.77 19.02
N SER A 93 21.24 4.47 19.32
CA SER A 93 20.10 3.91 20.03
C SER A 93 18.78 4.14 19.29
N PRO A 94 18.55 3.40 18.20
CA PRO A 94 17.36 3.60 17.38
C PRO A 94 16.13 2.87 17.94
N ASN A 95 14.95 3.32 17.52
CA ASN A 95 13.69 2.59 17.70
C ASN A 95 13.37 1.78 16.46
N ILE A 96 12.88 0.55 16.67
CA ILE A 96 12.26 -0.24 15.61
C ILE A 96 10.75 -0.08 15.71
N THR A 97 10.14 0.34 14.61
CA THR A 97 8.70 0.51 14.49
C THR A 97 8.14 -0.50 13.50
N ILE A 98 7.08 -1.18 13.92
CA ILE A 98 6.30 -2.10 13.11
C ILE A 98 4.93 -1.46 12.91
N LYS A 99 4.46 -1.36 11.66
CA LYS A 99 3.14 -0.82 11.36
C LYS A 99 2.38 -1.77 10.47
N LEU A 100 1.29 -2.32 11.00
CA LEU A 100 0.27 -2.99 10.20
C LEU A 100 -0.45 -1.95 9.34
N ALA A 101 -0.03 -1.69 8.11
CA ALA A 101 -0.62 -0.62 7.30
C ALA A 101 -2.04 -0.94 6.83
N PHE A 102 -2.29 -2.17 6.35
CA PHE A 102 -3.63 -2.62 5.92
C PHE A 102 -3.82 -4.11 6.23
N PRO A 103 -4.97 -4.54 6.77
CA PRO A 103 -5.30 -5.95 6.87
C PRO A 103 -5.69 -6.50 5.50
N LYS A 104 -5.56 -7.81 5.30
CA LYS A 104 -5.89 -8.47 4.03
C LYS A 104 -7.34 -8.23 3.61
N GLU A 105 -8.27 -8.15 4.56
CA GLU A 105 -9.69 -7.92 4.27
C GLU A 105 -9.89 -6.54 3.68
N SER A 106 -9.22 -5.50 4.21
CA SER A 106 -9.32 -4.15 3.65
C SER A 106 -8.73 -4.07 2.25
N ILE A 107 -7.60 -4.76 2.01
CA ILE A 107 -7.02 -4.85 0.66
C ILE A 107 -7.98 -5.57 -0.29
N GLY A 108 -8.52 -6.72 0.14
CA GLY A 108 -9.49 -7.50 -0.65
C GLY A 108 -10.74 -6.69 -0.98
N LEU A 109 -11.30 -5.96 -0.02
CA LEU A 109 -12.45 -5.08 -0.24
C LEU A 109 -12.12 -3.96 -1.23
N PHE A 110 -10.96 -3.30 -1.08
CA PHE A 110 -10.51 -2.26 -1.99
C PHE A 110 -10.33 -2.82 -3.42
N VAL A 111 -9.57 -3.89 -3.57
CA VAL A 111 -9.31 -4.53 -4.87
C VAL A 111 -10.60 -5.00 -5.53
N ASN A 112 -11.51 -5.64 -4.77
CA ASN A 112 -12.82 -6.04 -5.28
C ASN A 112 -13.66 -4.84 -5.72
N HIS A 113 -13.61 -3.71 -4.98
CA HIS A 113 -14.27 -2.49 -5.42
C HIS A 113 -13.71 -2.00 -6.76
N ILE A 114 -12.39 -1.98 -6.92
CA ILE A 114 -11.74 -1.55 -8.17
C ILE A 114 -12.16 -2.42 -9.35
N TYR A 115 -12.22 -3.74 -9.17
CA TYR A 115 -12.65 -4.66 -10.24
C TYR A 115 -14.14 -4.54 -10.58
N ARG A 116 -15.01 -4.27 -9.60
CA ARG A 116 -16.46 -4.21 -9.85
C ARG A 116 -16.94 -2.84 -10.30
N ASN A 117 -16.31 -1.77 -9.83
CA ASN A 117 -16.81 -0.40 -9.97
C ASN A 117 -15.79 0.57 -10.58
N GLY A 118 -14.57 0.11 -10.89
CA GLY A 118 -13.49 0.98 -11.34
C GLY A 118 -12.85 1.75 -10.19
N MET A 119 -12.03 2.75 -10.51
CA MET A 119 -11.23 3.44 -9.50
C MET A 119 -12.05 4.37 -8.60
N LEU A 120 -11.71 4.40 -7.30
CA LEU A 120 -12.33 5.31 -6.31
C LEU A 120 -12.22 6.78 -6.70
N ARG A 121 -11.10 7.14 -7.34
CA ARG A 121 -10.85 8.44 -7.93
C ARG A 121 -10.53 8.24 -9.41
N PRO A 122 -11.23 8.93 -10.31
CA PRO A 122 -10.92 8.81 -11.73
C PRO A 122 -9.54 9.42 -12.00
N ILE A 123 -8.75 8.69 -12.80
CA ILE A 123 -7.54 9.20 -13.43
C ILE A 123 -7.84 9.28 -14.91
N PHE A 124 -7.49 10.39 -15.52
CA PHE A 124 -7.75 10.65 -16.93
C PHE A 124 -6.46 10.63 -17.72
N GLY A 125 -6.51 10.01 -18.89
CA GLY A 125 -5.49 10.10 -19.93
C GLY A 125 -5.90 11.17 -20.92
N PHE A 126 -4.95 12.03 -21.29
CA PHE A 126 -5.15 13.08 -22.28
C PHE A 126 -4.42 12.72 -23.57
N PHE A 127 -5.14 12.86 -24.67
CA PHE A 127 -4.70 12.52 -26.02
C PHE A 127 -4.78 13.76 -26.89
N LYS A 128 -3.76 14.02 -27.70
CA LYS A 128 -3.74 15.11 -28.67
C LYS A 128 -3.50 14.55 -30.05
N ASN A 129 -4.53 14.56 -30.88
CA ASN A 129 -4.43 14.00 -32.23
C ASN A 129 -3.67 14.94 -33.18
N ALA A 130 -3.46 14.48 -34.42
CA ALA A 130 -2.75 15.23 -35.46
C ALA A 130 -3.43 16.57 -35.83
N ARG A 131 -4.74 16.72 -35.58
CA ARG A 131 -5.49 17.97 -35.81
C ARG A 131 -5.34 18.97 -34.65
N GLY A 132 -4.65 18.57 -33.58
CA GLY A 132 -4.50 19.36 -32.37
C GLY A 132 -5.70 19.30 -31.43
N GLU A 133 -6.69 18.44 -31.71
CA GLU A 133 -7.85 18.22 -30.85
C GLU A 133 -7.42 17.45 -29.60
N ILE A 134 -8.00 17.81 -28.45
CA ILE A 134 -7.70 17.16 -27.18
C ILE A 134 -8.88 16.28 -26.78
N GLY A 135 -8.60 15.00 -26.63
CA GLY A 135 -9.53 13.99 -26.13
C GLY A 135 -9.13 13.54 -24.72
N LYS A 136 -10.11 13.02 -23.98
CA LYS A 136 -9.92 12.52 -22.62
C LYS A 136 -10.49 11.12 -22.50
N GLY A 137 -9.70 10.19 -21.98
CA GLY A 137 -10.13 8.83 -21.63
C GLY A 137 -9.91 8.54 -20.14
N ILE A 138 -10.51 7.47 -19.64
CA ILE A 138 -10.34 7.02 -18.25
C ILE A 138 -9.17 6.03 -18.20
N CYS A 139 -8.25 6.23 -17.26
CA CYS A 139 -7.12 5.35 -17.02
C CYS A 139 -7.27 4.61 -15.70
N GLY A 140 -6.66 3.43 -15.61
CA GLY A 140 -6.56 2.67 -14.37
C GLY A 140 -5.93 1.30 -14.55
N ILE A 141 -5.76 0.60 -13.43
CA ILE A 141 -5.34 -0.82 -13.43
C ILE A 141 -6.45 -1.71 -14.00
N HIS A 142 -7.71 -1.30 -13.77
CA HIS A 142 -8.91 -1.87 -14.34
C HIS A 142 -9.82 -0.75 -14.81
N THR A 143 -10.07 -0.69 -16.13
CA THR A 143 -10.86 0.38 -16.75
C THR A 143 -12.18 -0.20 -17.23
N LEU A 144 -13.28 0.19 -16.57
CA LEU A 144 -14.63 -0.19 -16.97
C LEU A 144 -15.10 0.75 -18.08
N THR A 145 -14.97 0.30 -19.33
CA THR A 145 -15.30 1.10 -20.51
C THR A 145 -15.72 0.18 -21.66
N ASN A 146 -16.52 0.72 -22.59
CA ASN A 146 -16.84 0.07 -23.86
C ASN A 146 -15.93 0.54 -25.00
N HIS A 147 -14.97 1.42 -24.72
CA HIS A 147 -14.02 1.97 -25.68
C HIS A 147 -12.76 1.10 -25.76
N ASP A 148 -12.08 1.17 -26.90
CA ASP A 148 -10.77 0.54 -27.06
C ASP A 148 -9.76 1.04 -26.03
N LEU A 149 -8.90 0.13 -25.57
CA LEU A 149 -7.93 0.39 -24.52
C LEU A 149 -6.51 0.48 -25.09
N CYS A 150 -5.79 1.49 -24.64
CA CYS A 150 -4.35 1.59 -24.80
C CYS A 150 -3.64 0.94 -23.62
N ASP A 151 -2.74 0.01 -23.91
CA ASP A 151 -1.87 -0.62 -22.91
C ASP A 151 -0.62 0.24 -22.69
N PHE A 152 -0.51 0.80 -21.49
CA PHE A 152 0.61 1.61 -21.05
C PHE A 152 1.37 0.95 -19.89
N THR A 153 1.22 -0.36 -19.72
CA THR A 153 1.87 -1.15 -18.67
C THR A 153 3.39 -0.99 -18.67
N SER A 154 4.02 -0.88 -19.84
CA SER A 154 5.47 -0.66 -19.98
C SER A 154 5.91 0.70 -19.43
N PHE A 155 5.09 1.74 -19.60
CA PHE A 155 5.32 3.07 -19.00
C PHE A 155 5.07 3.10 -17.49
N ASN A 156 4.40 2.08 -16.96
CA ASN A 156 4.08 1.93 -15.53
C ASN A 156 4.93 0.82 -14.86
N TYR A 157 6.19 0.69 -15.25
CA TYR A 157 7.16 -0.24 -14.64
C TYR A 157 6.68 -1.71 -14.61
N GLY A 158 5.90 -2.12 -15.61
CA GLY A 158 5.34 -3.47 -15.70
C GLY A 158 4.05 -3.70 -14.89
N MET A 159 3.57 -2.69 -14.16
CA MET A 159 2.29 -2.76 -13.47
C MET A 159 1.15 -2.43 -14.44
N ARG A 160 0.11 -3.27 -14.47
CA ARG A 160 -1.05 -3.11 -15.36
C ARG A 160 -1.56 -1.67 -15.36
N TRP A 161 -1.60 -1.06 -16.53
CA TRP A 161 -2.08 0.31 -16.69
C TRP A 161 -2.70 0.52 -18.05
N PHE A 162 -4.00 0.78 -18.07
CA PHE A 162 -4.78 0.88 -19.30
C PHE A 162 -5.56 2.19 -19.31
N CYS A 163 -5.58 2.86 -20.45
CA CYS A 163 -6.41 4.04 -20.66
C CYS A 163 -7.36 3.80 -21.81
N SER A 164 -8.64 4.16 -21.63
CA SER A 164 -9.57 4.19 -22.75
C SER A 164 -9.16 5.26 -23.75
N LEU A 165 -9.39 5.01 -25.04
CA LEU A 165 -9.41 6.10 -26.01
C LEU A 165 -10.57 7.06 -25.69
N PRO A 166 -10.46 8.34 -26.10
CA PRO A 166 -11.56 9.29 -26.02
C PRO A 166 -12.80 8.82 -26.77
N ASP A 167 -13.99 9.24 -26.31
CA ASP A 167 -15.27 8.89 -26.94
C ASP A 167 -15.39 9.44 -28.37
N THR A 168 -14.74 10.57 -28.63
CA THR A 168 -14.67 11.17 -29.96
C THR A 168 -13.76 10.34 -30.87
N PRO A 169 -14.19 10.00 -32.10
CA PRO A 169 -13.34 9.27 -33.04
C PRO A 169 -12.09 10.05 -33.45
N GLY A 170 -11.05 9.35 -33.91
CA GLY A 170 -9.85 9.96 -34.50
C GLY A 170 -8.69 10.16 -33.54
N PHE A 171 -8.70 9.47 -32.40
CA PHE A 171 -7.56 9.36 -31.48
C PHE A 171 -6.96 7.95 -31.57
N ILE A 172 -5.64 7.88 -31.42
CA ILE A 172 -4.87 6.63 -31.32
C ILE A 172 -3.99 6.65 -30.08
N CYS A 173 -3.50 5.49 -29.64
CA CYS A 173 -2.77 5.38 -28.38
C CYS A 173 -1.48 6.21 -28.31
N THR A 174 -0.83 6.45 -29.45
CA THR A 174 0.36 7.31 -29.55
C THR A 174 0.06 8.80 -29.36
N ASP A 175 -1.21 9.20 -29.41
CA ASP A 175 -1.62 10.59 -29.14
C ASP A 175 -1.55 10.93 -27.64
N TRP A 176 -1.37 9.92 -26.78
CA TRP A 176 -1.26 10.11 -25.33
C TRP A 176 -0.06 10.98 -24.97
N PHE A 177 -0.29 12.00 -24.13
CA PHE A 177 0.78 12.90 -23.69
C PHE A 177 0.80 13.17 -22.18
N ARG A 178 -0.27 12.82 -21.45
CA ARG A 178 -0.35 13.04 -20.00
C ARG A 178 -1.43 12.18 -19.34
N THR A 179 -1.20 11.86 -18.06
CA THR A 179 -2.24 11.41 -17.13
C THR A 179 -2.42 12.38 -15.96
N GLU A 180 -3.66 12.56 -15.49
CA GLU A 180 -3.97 13.39 -14.33
C GLU A 180 -5.07 12.77 -13.48
N GLY A 181 -4.93 12.82 -12.16
CA GLY A 181 -6.01 12.45 -11.23
C GLY A 181 -6.99 13.62 -11.03
N ASP A 182 -8.27 13.32 -10.82
CA ASP A 182 -9.25 14.37 -10.53
C ASP A 182 -8.95 15.07 -9.19
N THR A 183 -8.47 16.31 -9.28
CA THR A 183 -8.10 17.17 -8.15
C THR A 183 -9.32 17.80 -7.46
N LYS A 184 -10.50 17.81 -8.11
CA LYS A 184 -11.75 18.36 -7.52
C LYS A 184 -12.46 17.38 -6.60
N ALA A 185 -12.06 16.11 -6.59
CA ALA A 185 -12.60 15.10 -5.69
C ALA A 185 -11.97 15.15 -4.27
N ASP A 186 -11.13 16.13 -3.95
CA ASP A 186 -10.40 16.22 -2.67
C ASP A 186 -11.20 16.82 -1.50
N ASP A 187 -12.52 16.66 -1.52
CA ASP A 187 -13.29 16.75 -0.28
C ASP A 187 -13.02 15.48 0.54
N ARG A 188 -12.08 15.57 1.49
CA ARG A 188 -11.81 14.49 2.48
C ARG A 188 -13.10 13.95 3.11
N ASN A 189 -14.09 14.83 3.33
CA ASN A 189 -15.41 14.49 3.84
C ASN A 189 -16.19 13.51 2.93
N ASN A 190 -16.00 13.57 1.60
CA ASN A 190 -16.68 12.70 0.64
C ASN A 190 -16.06 11.30 0.62
N ILE A 191 -14.74 11.19 0.76
CA ILE A 191 -14.02 9.91 0.76
C ILE A 191 -14.33 9.12 2.01
N ASP A 192 -14.31 9.75 3.20
CA ASP A 192 -14.69 9.10 4.45
C ASP A 192 -16.17 8.71 4.43
N SER A 193 -17.04 9.51 3.81
CA SER A 193 -18.45 9.14 3.60
C SER A 193 -18.61 7.94 2.65
N LYS A 194 -17.80 7.85 1.59
CA LYS A 194 -17.82 6.73 0.64
C LYS A 194 -17.24 5.47 1.27
N LEU A 195 -16.10 5.55 1.93
CA LEU A 195 -15.49 4.44 2.65
C LEU A 195 -16.41 3.91 3.77
N SER A 196 -17.05 4.80 4.54
CA SER A 196 -18.01 4.37 5.58
C SER A 196 -19.30 3.78 5.00
N LYS A 197 -19.80 4.30 3.87
CA LYS A 197 -20.94 3.71 3.15
C LYS A 197 -20.59 2.34 2.55
N THR A 198 -19.39 2.20 2.00
CA THR A 198 -18.87 0.94 1.47
C THR A 198 -18.68 -0.07 2.61
N GLN A 199 -18.09 0.31 3.74
CA GLN A 199 -18.02 -0.54 4.94
C GLN A 199 -19.42 -0.95 5.45
N LYS A 200 -20.40 -0.03 5.48
CA LYS A 200 -21.79 -0.34 5.90
C LYS A 200 -22.54 -1.26 4.95
N PHE A 201 -22.28 -1.19 3.63
CA PHE A 201 -22.90 -2.07 2.65
C PHE A 201 -22.29 -3.48 2.66
N LEU A 202 -21.01 -3.60 3.05
CA LEU A 202 -20.26 -4.85 3.05
C LEU A 202 -20.37 -5.66 4.36
N LEU A 203 -21.01 -5.10 5.39
CA LEU A 203 -21.34 -5.75 6.67
C LEU A 203 -22.80 -6.26 6.74
N ARG A 204 -23.47 -6.40 5.60
CA ARG A 204 -24.78 -7.08 5.47
C ARG A 204 -24.65 -8.36 4.69
#